data_AF-A0A1Q8DR51-F1
#
_entry.id   AF-A0A1Q8DR51-F1
#
_cell.length_a   1.000
_cell.length_b   1.000
_cell.length_c   1.000
_cell.angle_alpha   90.00
_cell.angle_beta   90.00
_cell.angle_gamma   90.00
#
_symmetry.space_group_name_H-M   'P 1'
#
loop_
_entity.id
_entity.type
_entity.pdbx_description
1 polymer ?
#
loop_
_entity_poly.entity_id
_entity_poly.type
_entity_poly.pdbx_seq_one_letter_code
_entity_poly.pdbx_strand_id
1 'polypeptide(L)'
;MSDLNWIYTYGFLGVRLFEIPSLFICLLLILIGGYELKISVKYQTVLALHCFLPFVLNDVLFSVDYMPDQYRYWYGVNDLRNGNIGFVEALASGKNTVQASVFFALMPFPTPVSPISLGFYNTFIYIVLFFILYIKKIFTKLSLWFYLLFPSMALYTALSLRETLIFFFMTLAIIFARESKALKSAVCIIPIYLIKFQNFYIVGPIVLLYFIFNVAKKGMSLTKAVIIGAIALASLLASAPIALPLVNKFRVAMFVEDGGDAEDIELITGAGDFVFQGLTSGFYFLSKPLPWEATSALQLIQSLENVFVLGVLFLITRQAWRKNLDKLAFWLLFMALAMSVYGLVVANYGTAVRYRYAFVVIYVLFVCADCKVDKLFPNKRILFYRQ
;
A
#
# COMPACT_ATOMS: atom_id res chain seq x y z
N MET A 1 -29.93 1.62 10.97
CA MET A 1 -29.32 2.95 10.80
C MET A 1 -29.03 3.45 12.20
N SER A 2 -27.77 3.39 12.61
CA SER A 2 -27.34 3.76 13.97
C SER A 2 -27.55 5.26 14.20
N ASP A 3 -27.75 5.63 15.47
CA ASP A 3 -27.92 7.01 15.99
C ASP A 3 -26.83 8.02 15.56
N LEU A 4 -25.78 7.59 14.85
CA LEU A 4 -24.59 8.38 14.50
C LEU A 4 -24.88 9.60 13.61
N ASN A 5 -26.09 9.74 13.05
CA ASN A 5 -26.47 10.94 12.29
C ASN A 5 -26.52 12.21 13.17
N TRP A 6 -26.56 12.06 14.50
CA TRP A 6 -26.58 13.19 15.42
C TRP A 6 -25.39 14.14 15.20
N ILE A 7 -24.20 13.65 14.84
CA ILE A 7 -23.02 14.52 14.69
C ILE A 7 -23.18 15.53 13.54
N TYR A 8 -23.87 15.14 12.48
CA TYR A 8 -24.10 16.02 11.33
C TYR A 8 -25.06 17.17 11.65
N THR A 9 -25.79 17.12 12.78
CA THR A 9 -26.61 18.25 13.26
C THR A 9 -25.76 19.45 13.68
N TYR A 10 -24.48 19.23 14.03
CA TYR A 10 -23.53 20.28 14.40
C TYR A 10 -22.83 20.92 13.18
N GLY A 11 -23.17 20.48 11.97
CA GLY A 11 -22.65 21.02 10.72
C GLY A 11 -21.16 20.75 10.48
N PHE A 12 -20.64 21.32 9.40
CA PHE A 12 -19.27 21.10 8.90
C PHE A 12 -18.17 21.38 9.93
N LEU A 13 -18.29 22.47 10.69
CA LEU A 13 -17.32 22.85 11.73
C LEU A 13 -17.46 21.97 12.97
N GLY A 14 -18.70 21.68 13.38
CA GLY A 14 -18.96 20.86 14.57
C GLY A 14 -18.33 19.47 14.46
N VAL A 15 -18.51 18.78 13.33
CA VAL A 15 -17.90 17.47 13.08
C VAL A 15 -16.38 17.51 13.29
N ARG A 16 -15.70 18.56 12.82
CA ARG A 16 -14.24 18.70 12.92
C ARG A 16 -13.75 19.00 14.33
N LEU A 17 -14.54 19.72 15.12
CA LEU A 17 -14.22 19.98 16.54
C LEU A 17 -14.17 18.66 17.34
N PHE A 18 -15.05 17.71 17.04
CA PHE A 18 -15.04 16.39 17.69
C PHE A 18 -13.80 15.54 17.35
N GLU A 19 -13.08 15.86 16.27
CA GLU A 19 -11.87 15.13 15.86
C GLU A 19 -10.57 15.73 16.41
N ILE A 20 -10.62 16.91 17.06
CA ILE A 20 -9.46 17.56 17.67
C ILE A 20 -8.70 16.62 18.64
N PRO A 21 -9.34 15.80 19.48
CA PRO A 21 -8.63 14.83 20.31
C PRO A 21 -7.80 13.84 19.49
N SER A 22 -8.33 13.33 18.38
CA SER A 22 -7.62 12.42 17.47
C SER A 22 -6.40 13.10 16.84
N LEU A 23 -6.54 14.38 16.42
CA LEU A 23 -5.41 15.19 15.95
C LEU A 23 -4.32 15.31 17.04
N PHE A 24 -4.70 15.66 18.27
CA PHE A 24 -3.75 15.81 19.36
C PHE A 24 -3.00 14.52 19.68
N ILE A 25 -3.66 13.37 19.65
CA ILE A 25 -2.99 12.06 19.84
C ILE A 25 -1.88 11.86 18.79
N CYS A 26 -2.18 12.13 17.52
CA CYS A 26 -1.19 12.00 16.44
C CYS A 26 -0.03 13.00 16.60
N LEU A 27 -0.32 14.26 16.94
CA LEU A 27 0.72 15.28 17.16
C LEU A 27 1.59 14.95 18.38
N LEU A 28 1.00 14.52 19.49
CA LEU A 28 1.73 14.10 20.69
C LEU A 28 2.63 12.91 20.39
N LEU A 29 2.15 11.92 19.63
CA LEU A 29 2.97 10.80 19.18
C LEU A 29 4.19 11.29 18.39
N ILE A 30 4.02 12.28 17.49
CA ILE A 30 5.14 12.86 16.73
C ILE A 30 6.13 13.57 17.65
N LEU A 31 5.64 14.39 18.59
CA LEU A 31 6.50 15.16 19.50
C LEU A 31 7.29 14.24 20.43
N ILE A 32 6.61 13.29 21.08
CA ILE A 32 7.24 12.32 21.99
C ILE A 32 8.21 11.44 21.22
N GLY A 33 7.76 10.78 20.15
CA GLY A 33 8.61 9.89 19.36
C GLY A 33 9.76 10.63 18.68
N GLY A 34 9.51 11.86 18.22
CA GLY A 34 10.52 12.74 17.61
C GLY A 34 11.60 13.17 18.59
N TYR A 35 11.22 13.52 19.83
CA TYR A 35 12.14 13.84 20.91
C TYR A 35 12.98 12.62 21.33
N GLU A 36 12.34 11.50 21.66
CA GLU A 36 13.00 10.26 22.13
C GLU A 36 13.99 9.70 21.10
N LEU A 37 13.61 9.72 19.81
CA LEU A 37 14.44 9.19 18.72
C LEU A 37 15.37 10.24 18.10
N LYS A 38 15.40 11.46 18.64
CA LYS A 38 16.22 12.60 18.16
C LYS A 38 16.06 12.83 16.65
N ILE A 39 14.82 12.77 16.17
CA ILE A 39 14.49 12.95 14.75
C ILE A 39 14.59 14.44 14.39
N SER A 40 15.14 14.76 13.21
CA SER A 40 15.23 16.15 12.74
C SER A 40 13.87 16.83 12.70
N VAL A 41 13.80 18.08 13.18
CA VAL A 41 12.57 18.89 13.20
C VAL A 41 11.91 18.95 11.82
N LYS A 42 12.69 18.98 10.74
CA LYS A 42 12.16 19.02 9.36
C LYS A 42 11.26 17.82 9.04
N TYR A 43 11.62 16.62 9.52
CA TYR A 43 10.80 15.42 9.32
C TYR A 43 9.57 15.43 10.21
N GLN A 44 9.72 15.90 11.46
CA GLN A 44 8.61 16.05 12.40
C GLN A 44 7.57 17.06 11.87
N THR A 45 8.00 18.17 11.29
CA THR A 45 7.11 19.16 10.68
C THR A 45 6.31 18.55 9.55
N VAL A 46 6.93 17.78 8.66
CA VAL A 46 6.19 17.13 7.57
C VAL A 46 5.20 16.10 8.11
N LEU A 47 5.60 15.27 9.09
CA LEU A 47 4.66 14.35 9.75
C LEU A 47 3.49 15.10 10.42
N ALA A 48 3.75 16.25 11.04
CA ALA A 48 2.71 17.07 11.65
C ALA A 48 1.74 17.61 10.59
N LEU A 49 2.23 17.99 9.41
CA LEU A 49 1.38 18.37 8.27
C LEU A 49 0.49 17.20 7.80
N HIS A 50 1.00 15.96 7.81
CA HIS A 50 0.19 14.78 7.51
C HIS A 50 -0.99 14.62 8.47
N CYS A 51 -0.85 15.00 9.74
CA CYS A 51 -1.95 14.96 10.72
C CYS A 51 -3.14 15.85 10.35
N PHE A 52 -2.96 16.86 9.50
CA PHE A 52 -4.06 17.73 9.06
C PHE A 52 -4.78 17.21 7.82
N LEU A 53 -4.22 16.21 7.12
CA LEU A 53 -4.81 15.69 5.89
C LEU A 53 -6.23 15.12 6.07
N PRO A 54 -6.58 14.38 7.15
CA PRO A 54 -7.95 13.91 7.34
C PRO A 54 -9.01 15.03 7.28
N PHE A 55 -8.66 16.24 7.75
CA PHE A 55 -9.54 17.41 7.69
C PHE A 55 -9.66 18.05 6.31
N VAL A 56 -8.57 18.01 5.53
CA VAL A 56 -8.45 18.64 4.21
C VAL A 56 -9.04 17.75 3.11
N LEU A 57 -8.97 16.43 3.28
CA LEU A 57 -9.43 15.50 2.25
C LEU A 57 -10.94 15.30 2.29
N ASN A 58 -11.50 14.99 3.46
CA ASN A 58 -12.91 14.66 3.63
C ASN A 58 -13.78 15.92 3.65
N ASP A 59 -14.70 16.04 2.70
CA ASP A 59 -15.68 17.14 2.54
C ASP A 59 -15.05 18.53 2.28
N VAL A 60 -13.76 18.58 1.95
CA VAL A 60 -13.07 19.81 1.51
C VAL A 60 -12.48 19.60 0.11
N LEU A 61 -11.60 18.61 -0.06
CA LEU A 61 -11.08 18.26 -1.38
C LEU A 61 -12.08 17.45 -2.19
N PHE A 62 -12.76 16.49 -1.55
CA PHE A 62 -13.85 15.71 -2.15
C PHE A 62 -14.84 15.22 -1.08
N SER A 63 -16.09 14.99 -1.48
CA SER A 63 -17.11 14.38 -0.60
C SER A 63 -16.67 12.99 -0.14
N VAL A 64 -16.95 12.62 1.10
CA VAL A 64 -16.73 11.25 1.59
C VAL A 64 -17.41 10.21 0.69
N ASP A 65 -18.54 10.55 0.07
CA ASP A 65 -19.28 9.69 -0.87
C ASP A 65 -18.50 9.34 -2.13
N TYR A 66 -17.45 10.11 -2.47
CA TYR A 66 -16.56 9.77 -3.57
C TYR A 66 -15.86 8.43 -3.36
N MET A 67 -15.64 8.04 -2.09
CA MET A 67 -15.14 6.72 -1.70
C MET A 67 -16.08 6.10 -0.65
N PRO A 68 -17.22 5.53 -1.07
CA PRO A 68 -18.30 5.11 -0.16
C PRO A 68 -17.88 4.01 0.81
N ASP A 69 -16.80 3.29 0.49
CA ASP A 69 -16.12 2.35 1.38
C ASP A 69 -15.78 2.96 2.76
N GLN A 70 -15.49 4.27 2.83
CA GLN A 70 -15.19 4.95 4.08
C GLN A 70 -16.31 4.80 5.11
N TYR A 71 -17.57 4.93 4.68
CA TYR A 71 -18.72 4.70 5.54
C TYR A 71 -18.83 3.25 5.99
N ARG A 72 -18.55 2.29 5.10
CA ARG A 72 -18.61 0.85 5.44
C ARG A 72 -17.65 0.50 6.58
N TYR A 73 -16.41 0.99 6.52
CA TYR A 73 -15.44 0.76 7.60
C TYR A 73 -15.85 1.46 8.89
N TRP A 74 -16.32 2.71 8.79
CA TRP A 74 -16.77 3.50 9.94
C TRP A 74 -17.96 2.87 10.66
N TYR A 75 -18.98 2.43 9.94
CA TYR A 75 -20.11 1.72 10.52
C TYR A 75 -19.67 0.42 11.18
N GLY A 76 -18.84 -0.39 10.51
CA GLY A 76 -18.33 -1.64 11.08
C GLY A 76 -17.55 -1.43 12.38
N VAL A 77 -16.77 -0.35 12.48
CA VAL A 77 -16.02 -0.01 13.71
C VAL A 77 -16.98 0.39 14.83
N ASN A 78 -18.00 1.19 14.53
CA ASN A 78 -19.00 1.58 15.52
C ASN A 78 -19.83 0.38 16.00
N ASP A 79 -20.25 -0.51 15.11
CA ASP A 79 -20.99 -1.72 15.49
C ASP A 79 -20.17 -2.62 16.41
N LEU A 80 -18.87 -2.77 16.16
CA LEU A 80 -17.96 -3.51 17.03
C LEU A 80 -17.79 -2.85 18.41
N ARG A 81 -17.57 -1.53 18.45
CA ARG A 81 -17.33 -0.81 19.70
C ARG A 81 -18.59 -0.65 20.56
N ASN A 82 -19.77 -0.60 19.93
CA ASN A 82 -21.05 -0.57 20.62
C ASN A 82 -21.53 -1.96 21.05
N GLY A 83 -20.82 -3.03 20.67
CA GLY A 83 -21.19 -4.40 21.01
C GLY A 83 -22.34 -4.97 20.18
N ASN A 84 -22.70 -4.33 19.04
CA ASN A 84 -23.72 -4.83 18.11
C ASN A 84 -23.25 -6.11 17.39
N ILE A 85 -21.93 -6.24 17.17
CA ILE A 85 -21.30 -7.40 16.55
C ILE A 85 -20.13 -7.82 17.44
N GLY A 86 -19.98 -9.13 17.69
CA GLY A 86 -18.83 -9.65 18.43
C GLY A 86 -17.54 -9.62 17.60
N PHE A 87 -16.38 -9.37 18.24
CA PHE A 87 -15.08 -9.38 17.55
C PHE A 87 -14.76 -10.69 16.83
N VAL A 88 -15.10 -11.83 17.46
CA VAL A 88 -14.85 -13.17 16.88
C VAL A 88 -15.76 -13.41 15.68
N GLU A 89 -17.03 -13.04 15.79
CA GLU A 89 -18.02 -13.14 14.71
C GLU A 89 -17.59 -12.28 13.51
N ALA A 90 -17.16 -11.05 13.76
CA ALA A 90 -16.66 -10.14 12.73
C ALA A 90 -15.43 -10.72 12.00
N LEU A 91 -14.50 -11.33 12.73
CA LEU A 91 -13.34 -12.01 12.13
C LEU A 91 -13.73 -13.26 11.32
N ALA A 92 -14.75 -14.00 11.75
CA ALA A 92 -15.23 -15.20 11.07
C ALA A 92 -16.20 -14.92 9.90
N SER A 93 -16.67 -13.67 9.75
CA SER A 93 -17.70 -13.29 8.77
C SER A 93 -17.33 -13.52 7.30
N GLY A 94 -16.05 -13.67 6.98
CA GLY A 94 -15.54 -13.75 5.60
C GLY A 94 -15.68 -12.44 4.81
N LYS A 95 -16.23 -11.38 5.42
CA LYS A 95 -16.37 -10.06 4.80
C LYS A 95 -15.15 -9.22 5.14
N ASN A 96 -14.30 -9.01 4.13
CA ASN A 96 -13.02 -8.30 4.31
C ASN A 96 -13.17 -6.90 4.94
N THR A 97 -14.27 -6.19 4.69
CA THR A 97 -14.55 -4.87 5.27
C THR A 97 -14.74 -4.94 6.78
N VAL A 98 -15.56 -5.89 7.24
CA VAL A 98 -15.83 -6.15 8.66
C VAL A 98 -14.57 -6.64 9.37
N GLN A 99 -13.81 -7.53 8.73
CA GLN A 99 -12.53 -8.01 9.26
C GLN A 99 -11.51 -6.88 9.43
N ALA A 100 -11.46 -5.91 8.51
CA ALA A 100 -10.60 -4.73 8.68
C ALA A 100 -11.08 -3.81 9.81
N SER A 101 -12.40 -3.65 9.97
CA SER A 101 -12.99 -2.87 11.06
C SER A 101 -12.62 -3.42 12.45
N VAL A 102 -12.38 -4.72 12.60
CA VAL A 102 -11.85 -5.30 13.85
C VAL A 102 -10.52 -4.66 14.25
N PHE A 103 -9.58 -4.55 13.31
CA PHE A 103 -8.27 -3.96 13.61
C PHE A 103 -8.37 -2.48 13.95
N PHE A 104 -9.25 -1.74 13.29
CA PHE A 104 -9.51 -0.33 13.62
C PHE A 104 -10.19 -0.17 14.98
N ALA A 105 -11.18 -1.01 15.30
CA ALA A 105 -11.91 -0.95 16.57
C ALA A 105 -10.99 -1.16 17.78
N LEU A 106 -9.95 -2.01 17.64
CA LEU A 106 -8.94 -2.28 18.67
C LEU A 106 -7.96 -1.12 18.92
N MET A 107 -7.92 -0.09 18.06
CA MET A 107 -7.01 1.04 18.26
C MET A 107 -7.44 1.88 19.46
N PRO A 108 -6.49 2.36 20.29
CA PRO A 108 -6.80 3.11 21.51
C PRO A 108 -7.09 4.59 21.22
N PHE A 109 -7.92 4.85 20.21
CA PHE A 109 -8.41 6.18 19.90
C PHE A 109 -9.76 6.44 20.55
N PRO A 110 -10.12 7.72 20.76
CA PRO A 110 -11.46 8.15 21.16
C PRO A 110 -12.57 7.60 20.25
N THR A 111 -13.81 7.90 20.59
CA THR A 111 -15.00 7.48 19.84
C THR A 111 -14.87 7.81 18.34
N PRO A 112 -15.15 6.86 17.42
CA PRO A 112 -15.05 7.10 15.99
C PRO A 112 -16.33 7.80 15.53
N VAL A 113 -16.39 9.11 15.75
CA VAL A 113 -17.62 9.90 15.61
C VAL A 113 -17.98 10.15 14.14
N SER A 114 -17.00 10.16 13.25
CA SER A 114 -17.23 10.37 11.81
C SER A 114 -16.26 9.53 10.97
N PRO A 115 -16.46 9.44 9.65
CA PRO A 115 -15.45 8.91 8.76
C PRO A 115 -14.08 9.57 8.97
N ILE A 116 -14.00 10.87 9.28
CA ILE A 116 -12.73 11.58 9.52
C ILE A 116 -11.91 10.91 10.65
N SER A 117 -12.56 10.38 11.69
CA SER A 117 -11.89 9.69 12.79
C SER A 117 -11.00 8.55 12.30
N LEU A 118 -11.49 7.73 11.37
CA LEU A 118 -10.71 6.63 10.81
C LEU A 118 -9.56 7.09 9.91
N GLY A 119 -9.66 8.28 9.32
CA GLY A 119 -8.53 8.95 8.67
C GLY A 119 -7.41 9.26 9.65
N PHE A 120 -7.74 9.69 10.88
CA PHE A 120 -6.76 9.84 11.96
C PHE A 120 -6.16 8.51 12.41
N TYR A 121 -6.95 7.43 12.45
CA TYR A 121 -6.45 6.10 12.84
C TYR A 121 -5.40 5.63 11.84
N ASN A 122 -5.67 5.79 10.55
CA ASN A 122 -4.69 5.48 9.50
C ASN A 122 -3.46 6.38 9.56
N THR A 123 -3.64 7.67 9.85
CA THR A 123 -2.52 8.61 10.01
C THR A 123 -1.63 8.20 11.18
N PHE A 124 -2.23 7.76 12.28
CA PHE A 124 -1.52 7.20 13.42
C PHE A 124 -0.72 5.95 13.05
N ILE A 125 -1.31 4.99 12.35
CA ILE A 125 -0.60 3.79 11.86
C ILE A 125 0.60 4.18 10.98
N TYR A 126 0.42 5.17 10.10
CA TYR A 126 1.47 5.71 9.25
C TYR A 126 2.62 6.33 10.05
N ILE A 127 2.33 7.09 11.12
CA ILE A 127 3.34 7.67 12.02
C ILE A 127 4.06 6.57 12.81
N VAL A 128 3.32 5.60 13.35
CA VAL A 128 3.91 4.45 14.05
C VAL A 128 4.85 3.69 13.12
N LEU A 129 4.43 3.43 11.88
CA LEU A 129 5.28 2.78 10.89
C LEU A 129 6.53 3.59 10.56
N PHE A 130 6.42 4.92 10.46
CA PHE A 130 7.57 5.80 10.28
C PHE A 130 8.60 5.60 11.41
N PHE A 131 8.16 5.61 12.67
CA PHE A 131 9.08 5.38 13.79
C PHE A 131 9.68 3.98 13.80
N ILE A 132 8.90 2.95 13.46
CA ILE A 132 9.42 1.59 13.30
C ILE A 132 10.52 1.57 12.22
N LEU A 133 10.25 2.12 11.04
CA LEU A 133 11.22 2.18 9.94
C LEU A 133 12.49 2.95 10.31
N TYR A 134 12.34 4.03 11.09
CA TYR A 134 13.44 4.84 11.60
C TYR A 134 14.32 4.06 12.59
N ILE A 135 13.72 3.45 13.61
CA ILE A 135 14.43 2.62 14.62
C ILE A 135 15.14 1.45 13.94
N LYS A 136 14.49 0.83 12.95
CA LYS A 136 15.01 -0.29 12.18
C LYS A 136 16.06 0.12 11.14
N LYS A 137 16.38 1.41 11.03
CA LYS A 137 17.36 1.96 10.07
C LYS A 137 17.08 1.50 8.62
N ILE A 138 15.81 1.43 8.25
CA ILE A 138 15.39 1.12 6.87
C ILE A 138 15.51 2.37 5.99
N PHE A 139 15.29 3.55 6.58
CA PHE A 139 15.37 4.80 5.85
C PHE A 139 16.79 5.13 5.39
N THR A 140 16.91 5.38 4.08
CA THR A 140 17.97 6.19 3.49
C THR A 140 17.48 7.63 3.39
N LYS A 141 18.37 8.58 3.09
CA LYS A 141 17.93 9.98 2.88
C LYS A 141 16.88 10.07 1.76
N LEU A 142 17.05 9.32 0.69
CA LEU A 142 16.11 9.30 -0.43
C LEU A 142 14.77 8.67 -0.06
N SER A 143 14.79 7.45 0.51
CA SER A 143 13.57 6.72 0.82
C SER A 143 12.76 7.35 1.95
N LEU A 144 13.41 8.07 2.88
CA LEU A 144 12.74 8.86 3.90
C LEU A 144 11.91 10.00 3.29
N TRP A 145 12.51 10.80 2.41
CA TRP A 145 11.79 11.88 1.75
C TRP A 145 10.71 11.37 0.80
N PHE A 146 10.96 10.25 0.11
CA PHE A 146 9.91 9.61 -0.69
C PHE A 146 8.73 9.19 0.19
N TYR A 147 8.96 8.52 1.32
CA TYR A 147 7.90 8.12 2.26
C TYR A 147 7.09 9.32 2.74
N LEU A 148 7.75 10.43 3.09
CA LEU A 148 7.09 11.62 3.62
C LEU A 148 6.35 12.46 2.57
N LEU A 149 6.77 12.44 1.30
CA LEU A 149 6.27 13.36 0.27
C LEU A 149 5.51 12.69 -0.86
N PHE A 150 5.44 11.35 -0.90
CA PHE A 150 4.72 10.65 -1.96
C PHE A 150 3.21 10.92 -1.85
N PRO A 151 2.58 11.61 -2.83
CA PRO A 151 1.21 12.12 -2.67
C PRO A 151 0.15 11.03 -2.47
N SER A 152 0.21 9.93 -3.23
CA SER A 152 -0.70 8.80 -3.06
C SER A 152 -0.62 8.20 -1.67
N MET A 153 0.59 8.10 -1.12
CA MET A 153 0.77 7.62 0.25
C MET A 153 0.09 8.58 1.24
N ALA A 154 0.36 9.88 1.14
CA ALA A 154 -0.26 10.90 1.98
C ALA A 154 -1.79 10.86 1.93
N LEU A 155 -2.35 10.74 0.72
CA LEU A 155 -3.78 10.64 0.46
C LEU A 155 -4.39 9.41 1.16
N TYR A 156 -3.92 8.21 0.83
CA TYR A 156 -4.57 6.97 1.32
C TYR A 156 -4.29 6.70 2.81
N THR A 157 -3.24 7.28 3.39
CA THR A 157 -2.99 7.21 4.85
C THR A 157 -3.87 8.15 5.67
N ALA A 158 -4.58 9.07 5.02
CA ALA A 158 -5.46 10.03 5.70
C ALA A 158 -6.96 9.81 5.41
N LEU A 159 -7.29 8.76 4.64
CA LEU A 159 -8.66 8.34 4.34
C LEU A 159 -9.04 7.10 5.13
N SER A 160 -10.34 6.85 5.25
CA SER A 160 -10.92 5.80 6.11
C SER A 160 -11.01 4.46 5.41
N LEU A 161 -9.87 4.01 4.88
CA LEU A 161 -9.76 2.82 4.07
C LEU A 161 -8.77 1.83 4.70
N ARG A 162 -8.94 0.53 4.42
CA ARG A 162 -8.08 -0.53 4.97
C ARG A 162 -6.66 -0.58 4.40
N GLU A 163 -6.34 0.17 3.34
CA GLU A 163 -5.07 0.06 2.62
C GLU A 163 -3.85 0.35 3.49
N THR A 164 -3.99 1.29 4.43
CA THR A 164 -2.91 1.63 5.36
C THR A 164 -2.63 0.50 6.35
N LEU A 165 -3.66 -0.22 6.83
CA LEU A 165 -3.49 -1.44 7.62
C LEU A 165 -2.76 -2.53 6.81
N ILE A 166 -3.18 -2.73 5.56
CA ILE A 166 -2.53 -3.71 4.68
C ILE A 166 -1.06 -3.36 4.48
N PHE A 167 -0.78 -2.11 4.10
CA PHE A 167 0.58 -1.61 3.91
C PHE A 167 1.43 -1.75 5.18
N PHE A 168 0.86 -1.47 6.35
CA PHE A 168 1.52 -1.65 7.65
C PHE A 168 1.97 -3.09 7.86
N PHE A 169 1.05 -4.05 7.75
CA PHE A 169 1.36 -5.47 7.96
C PHE A 169 2.30 -6.05 6.90
N MET A 170 2.14 -5.65 5.63
CA MET A 170 3.07 -6.04 4.57
C MET A 170 4.49 -5.56 4.87
N THR A 171 4.64 -4.29 5.28
CA THR A 171 5.94 -3.71 5.59
C THR A 171 6.57 -4.38 6.81
N LEU A 172 5.80 -4.65 7.88
CA LEU A 172 6.30 -5.38 9.04
C LEU A 172 6.73 -6.81 8.73
N ALA A 173 5.97 -7.53 7.90
CA ALA A 173 6.33 -8.87 7.46
C ALA A 173 7.70 -8.85 6.78
N ILE A 174 7.93 -7.90 5.86
CA ILE A 174 9.21 -7.77 5.16
C ILE A 174 10.34 -7.34 6.11
N ILE A 175 10.10 -6.42 7.05
CA ILE A 175 11.09 -6.05 8.08
C ILE A 175 11.53 -7.29 8.87
N PHE A 176 10.58 -8.10 9.34
CA PHE A 176 10.92 -9.30 10.11
C PHE A 176 11.57 -10.39 9.25
N ALA A 177 11.21 -10.49 7.96
CA ALA A 177 11.92 -11.34 7.01
C ALA A 177 13.39 -10.92 6.85
N ARG A 178 13.65 -9.62 6.73
CA ARG A 178 15.00 -9.05 6.68
C ARG A 178 15.82 -9.32 7.94
N GLU A 179 15.17 -9.32 9.10
CA GLU A 179 15.78 -9.69 10.38
C GLU A 179 15.91 -11.21 10.61
N SER A 180 15.53 -12.05 9.63
CA SER A 180 15.50 -13.51 9.76
C SER A 180 14.56 -14.02 10.87
N LYS A 181 13.51 -13.27 11.22
CA LYS A 181 12.52 -13.61 12.26
C LYS A 181 11.26 -14.22 11.65
N ALA A 182 11.35 -15.48 11.21
CA ALA A 182 10.28 -16.18 10.50
C ALA A 182 8.93 -16.17 11.22
N LEU A 183 8.90 -16.49 12.52
CA LEU A 183 7.65 -16.51 13.28
C LEU A 183 6.97 -15.14 13.33
N LYS A 184 7.74 -14.07 13.59
CA LYS A 184 7.19 -12.69 13.63
C LYS A 184 6.68 -12.26 12.25
N SER A 185 7.41 -12.62 11.20
CA SER A 185 6.98 -12.39 9.82
C SER A 185 5.68 -13.11 9.49
N ALA A 186 5.54 -14.37 9.91
CA ALA A 186 4.33 -15.17 9.69
C ALA A 186 3.12 -14.60 10.44
N VAL A 187 3.32 -14.15 11.68
CA VAL A 187 2.27 -13.48 12.46
C VAL A 187 1.77 -12.21 11.75
N CYS A 188 2.67 -11.41 11.14
CA CYS A 188 2.27 -10.24 10.38
C CYS A 188 1.54 -10.56 9.06
N ILE A 189 1.70 -11.77 8.52
CA ILE A 189 1.02 -12.21 7.31
C ILE A 189 -0.45 -12.60 7.58
N ILE A 190 -0.77 -13.07 8.80
CA ILE A 190 -2.14 -13.51 9.16
C ILE A 190 -3.16 -12.38 8.97
N PRO A 191 -2.96 -11.14 9.50
CA PRO A 191 -3.88 -10.03 9.24
C PRO A 191 -4.06 -9.75 7.75
N ILE A 192 -3.01 -9.88 6.93
CA ILE A 192 -3.08 -9.63 5.49
C ILE A 192 -4.05 -10.62 4.83
N TYR A 193 -4.00 -11.91 5.20
CA TYR A 193 -4.93 -12.91 4.70
C TYR A 193 -6.38 -12.55 5.00
N LEU A 194 -6.65 -12.12 6.24
CA LEU A 194 -8.00 -11.77 6.70
C LEU A 194 -8.52 -10.50 6.03
N ILE A 195 -7.72 -9.43 5.96
CA ILE A 195 -8.21 -8.15 5.45
C ILE A 195 -8.15 -8.04 3.92
N LYS A 196 -7.22 -8.76 3.27
CA LYS A 196 -7.02 -8.75 1.81
C LYS A 196 -6.21 -9.95 1.31
N PHE A 197 -6.90 -11.06 1.08
CA PHE A 197 -6.31 -12.32 0.64
C PHE A 197 -5.40 -12.19 -0.60
N GLN A 198 -5.69 -11.28 -1.54
CA GLN A 198 -4.84 -11.07 -2.73
C GLN A 198 -3.43 -10.61 -2.33
N ASN A 199 -3.31 -9.70 -1.35
CA ASN A 199 -2.00 -9.23 -0.87
C ASN A 199 -1.26 -10.33 -0.10
N PHE A 200 -1.98 -11.25 0.54
CA PHE A 200 -1.37 -12.42 1.15
C PHE A 200 -0.71 -13.31 0.10
N TYR A 201 -1.38 -13.60 -1.02
CA TYR A 201 -0.81 -14.41 -2.09
C TYR A 201 0.34 -13.73 -2.85
N ILE A 202 0.46 -12.40 -2.76
CA ILE A 202 1.62 -11.67 -3.30
C ILE A 202 2.78 -11.66 -2.29
N VAL A 203 2.53 -11.23 -1.05
CA VAL A 203 3.59 -11.02 -0.06
C VAL A 203 4.06 -12.32 0.59
N GLY A 204 3.17 -13.30 0.78
CA GLY A 204 3.48 -14.59 1.38
C GLY A 204 4.61 -15.34 0.65
N PRO A 205 4.47 -15.61 -0.67
CA PRO A 205 5.53 -16.23 -1.46
C PRO A 205 6.82 -15.42 -1.47
N ILE A 206 6.73 -14.09 -1.52
CA ILE A 206 7.90 -13.20 -1.52
C ILE A 206 8.67 -13.31 -0.20
N VAL A 207 7.97 -13.29 0.94
CA VAL A 207 8.56 -13.50 2.25
C VAL A 207 9.18 -14.90 2.37
N LEU A 208 8.50 -15.93 1.85
CA LEU A 208 9.03 -17.29 1.82
C LEU A 208 10.33 -17.37 1.01
N LEU A 209 10.34 -16.82 -0.21
CA LEU A 209 11.53 -16.73 -1.06
C LEU A 209 12.65 -15.94 -0.37
N TYR A 210 12.30 -14.87 0.35
CA TYR A 210 13.25 -14.08 1.11
C TYR A 210 14.03 -14.94 2.13
N PHE A 211 13.33 -15.84 2.83
CA PHE A 211 13.94 -16.79 3.77
C PHE A 211 14.73 -17.89 3.06
N ILE A 212 14.13 -18.57 2.08
CA ILE A 212 14.75 -19.70 1.36
C ILE A 212 16.09 -19.28 0.74
N PHE A 213 16.13 -18.10 0.12
CA PHE A 213 17.34 -17.60 -0.55
C PHE A 213 18.22 -16.74 0.35
N ASN A 214 17.82 -16.50 1.61
CA ASN A 214 18.53 -15.66 2.57
C ASN A 214 18.96 -14.32 1.95
N VAL A 215 17.99 -13.65 1.32
CA VAL A 215 18.21 -12.45 0.48
C VAL A 215 18.88 -11.32 1.27
N ALA A 216 18.59 -11.21 2.57
CA ALA A 216 19.23 -10.23 3.46
C ALA A 216 20.76 -10.30 3.41
N LYS A 217 21.33 -11.51 3.48
CA LYS A 217 22.78 -11.74 3.55
C LYS A 217 23.42 -11.92 2.18
N LYS A 218 22.83 -12.76 1.33
CA LYS A 218 23.44 -13.21 0.06
C LYS A 218 22.89 -12.51 -1.17
N GLY A 219 21.75 -11.84 -1.08
CA GLY A 219 20.99 -11.41 -2.25
C GLY A 219 20.42 -12.60 -3.05
N MET A 220 19.83 -12.32 -4.21
CA MET A 220 19.34 -13.32 -5.14
C MET A 220 19.98 -13.08 -6.51
N SER A 221 20.86 -13.98 -6.96
CA SER A 221 21.50 -13.80 -8.26
C SER A 221 20.46 -13.66 -9.38
N LEU A 222 20.76 -12.84 -10.38
CA LEU A 222 19.85 -12.59 -11.51
C LEU A 222 19.39 -13.90 -12.16
N THR A 223 20.29 -14.88 -12.31
CA THR A 223 19.96 -16.21 -12.83
C THR A 223 18.90 -16.91 -12.00
N LYS A 224 18.98 -16.88 -10.66
CA LYS A 224 17.97 -17.48 -9.78
C LYS A 224 16.63 -16.77 -9.89
N ALA A 225 16.65 -15.43 -9.95
CA ALA A 225 15.43 -14.64 -10.13
C ALA A 225 14.75 -14.97 -11.47
N VAL A 226 15.52 -15.09 -12.56
CA VAL A 226 15.01 -15.48 -13.88
C VAL A 226 14.44 -16.91 -13.87
N ILE A 227 15.13 -17.87 -13.22
CA ILE A 227 14.64 -19.24 -13.08
C ILE A 227 13.31 -19.26 -12.29
N ILE A 228 13.21 -18.53 -11.19
CA ILE A 228 11.97 -18.44 -10.40
C ILE A 228 10.86 -17.81 -11.24
N GLY A 229 11.17 -16.74 -12.00
CA GLY A 229 10.23 -16.13 -12.93
C GLY A 229 9.75 -17.10 -14.00
N ALA A 230 10.65 -17.90 -14.58
CA ALA A 230 10.31 -18.92 -15.56
C ALA A 230 9.45 -20.06 -14.96
N ILE A 231 9.76 -20.51 -13.73
CA ILE A 231 8.94 -21.50 -13.02
C ILE A 231 7.56 -20.94 -12.71
N ALA A 232 7.47 -19.68 -12.27
CA ALA A 232 6.19 -19.01 -12.00
C ALA A 232 5.36 -18.89 -13.29
N LEU A 233 5.99 -18.53 -14.40
CA LEU A 233 5.35 -18.46 -15.72
C LEU A 233 4.86 -19.84 -16.20
N ALA A 234 5.70 -20.86 -16.08
CA ALA A 234 5.33 -22.24 -16.44
C ALA A 234 4.18 -22.76 -15.57
N SER A 235 4.19 -22.43 -14.28
CA SER A 235 3.12 -22.77 -13.33
C SER A 235 1.82 -22.02 -13.66
N LEU A 236 1.91 -20.76 -14.09
CA LEU A 236 0.76 -19.98 -14.56
C LEU A 236 0.16 -20.58 -15.83
N LEU A 237 1.00 -21.00 -16.79
CA LEU A 237 0.57 -21.70 -18.01
C LEU A 237 -0.11 -23.04 -17.69
N ALA A 238 0.49 -23.84 -16.83
CA ALA A 238 -0.04 -25.14 -16.44
C ALA A 238 -1.36 -25.03 -15.66
N SER A 239 -1.51 -23.99 -14.84
CA SER A 239 -2.73 -23.72 -14.07
C SER A 239 -3.79 -22.94 -14.84
N ALA A 240 -3.48 -22.41 -16.03
CA ALA A 240 -4.38 -21.58 -16.82
C ALA A 240 -5.78 -22.19 -17.01
N PRO A 241 -5.97 -23.49 -17.32
CA PRO A 241 -7.32 -24.06 -17.48
C PRO A 241 -8.21 -23.92 -16.24
N ILE A 242 -7.62 -23.92 -15.05
CA ILE A 242 -8.32 -23.80 -13.77
C ILE A 242 -8.39 -22.33 -13.33
N ALA A 243 -7.31 -21.58 -13.54
CA ALA A 243 -7.19 -20.20 -13.12
C ALA A 243 -8.01 -19.24 -13.99
N LEU A 244 -8.10 -19.48 -15.30
CA LEU A 244 -8.77 -18.60 -16.27
C LEU A 244 -10.23 -18.30 -15.92
N PRO A 245 -11.11 -19.31 -15.67
CA PRO A 245 -12.49 -19.04 -15.29
C PRO A 245 -12.60 -18.22 -14.01
N LEU A 246 -11.72 -18.48 -13.04
CA LEU A 246 -11.72 -17.77 -11.77
C LEU A 246 -11.24 -16.32 -11.92
N VAL A 247 -10.20 -16.09 -12.72
CA VAL A 247 -9.69 -14.73 -13.01
C VAL A 247 -10.74 -13.93 -13.77
N ASN A 248 -11.37 -14.50 -14.80
CA ASN A 248 -12.45 -13.84 -15.53
C ASN A 248 -13.64 -13.49 -14.62
N LYS A 249 -14.01 -14.40 -13.70
CA LYS A 249 -15.02 -14.11 -12.67
C LYS A 249 -14.64 -12.89 -11.83
N PHE A 250 -13.40 -12.79 -11.38
CA PHE A 250 -12.94 -11.64 -10.60
C PHE A 250 -12.85 -10.36 -11.43
N ARG A 251 -12.44 -10.44 -12.70
CA ARG A 251 -12.43 -9.31 -13.63
C ARG A 251 -13.82 -8.72 -13.82
N VAL A 252 -14.80 -9.57 -14.13
CA VAL A 252 -16.20 -9.15 -14.32
C VAL A 252 -16.75 -8.55 -13.04
N ALA A 253 -16.55 -9.23 -11.89
CA ALA A 253 -17.06 -8.73 -10.61
C ALA A 253 -16.47 -7.36 -10.26
N MET A 254 -15.18 -7.14 -10.51
CA MET A 254 -14.52 -5.87 -10.25
C MET A 254 -14.97 -4.77 -11.21
N PHE A 255 -15.17 -5.10 -12.49
CA PHE A 255 -15.66 -4.14 -13.49
C PHE A 255 -17.08 -3.65 -13.16
N VAL A 256 -17.95 -4.56 -12.73
CA VAL A 256 -19.30 -4.22 -12.27
C VAL A 256 -19.27 -3.40 -10.98
N GLU A 257 -18.39 -3.74 -10.03
CA GLU A 257 -18.22 -2.96 -8.80
C GLU A 257 -17.72 -1.53 -9.08
N ASP A 258 -16.90 -1.37 -10.12
CA ASP A 258 -16.38 -0.09 -10.59
C ASP A 258 -17.39 0.70 -11.47
N GLY A 259 -18.59 0.15 -11.72
CA GLY A 259 -19.70 0.83 -12.41
C GLY A 259 -19.86 0.52 -13.91
N GLY A 260 -19.14 -0.47 -14.44
CA GLY A 260 -19.28 -0.93 -15.82
C GLY A 260 -20.28 -2.08 -16.00
N ASP A 261 -20.66 -2.40 -17.24
CA ASP A 261 -21.53 -3.53 -17.55
C ASP A 261 -20.74 -4.84 -17.71
N ALA A 262 -21.29 -5.96 -17.24
CA ALA A 262 -20.63 -7.27 -17.32
C ALA A 262 -20.39 -7.73 -18.78
N GLU A 263 -21.15 -7.21 -19.73
CA GLU A 263 -21.05 -7.54 -21.15
C GLU A 263 -19.92 -6.77 -21.87
N ASP A 264 -19.48 -5.63 -21.32
CA ASP A 264 -18.47 -4.77 -21.95
C ASP A 264 -17.03 -5.21 -21.67
N ILE A 265 -16.81 -6.20 -20.79
CA ILE A 265 -15.47 -6.67 -20.44
C ILE A 265 -15.03 -7.84 -21.31
N GLU A 266 -13.95 -7.64 -22.07
CA GLU A 266 -13.31 -8.70 -22.83
C GLU A 266 -12.74 -9.78 -21.90
N LEU A 267 -13.19 -11.02 -22.09
CA LEU A 267 -12.75 -12.18 -21.31
C LEU A 267 -11.48 -12.79 -21.90
N ILE A 268 -10.61 -13.29 -21.02
CA ILE A 268 -9.42 -14.03 -21.44
C ILE A 268 -9.86 -15.45 -21.84
N THR A 269 -9.67 -15.82 -23.10
CA THR A 269 -10.18 -17.09 -23.64
C THR A 269 -9.11 -18.18 -23.81
N GLY A 270 -7.81 -17.83 -23.74
CA GLY A 270 -6.71 -18.78 -23.96
C GLY A 270 -5.54 -18.64 -22.98
N ALA A 271 -4.77 -19.72 -22.78
CA ALA A 271 -3.60 -19.72 -21.90
C ALA A 271 -2.46 -18.81 -22.40
N GLY A 272 -2.30 -18.70 -23.72
CA GLY A 272 -1.34 -17.76 -24.33
C GLY A 272 -1.74 -16.31 -24.08
N ASP A 273 -3.03 -15.99 -24.28
CA ASP A 273 -3.62 -14.68 -24.01
C ASP A 273 -3.53 -14.33 -22.51
N PHE A 274 -3.77 -15.30 -21.62
CA PHE A 274 -3.60 -15.13 -20.18
C PHE A 274 -2.20 -14.69 -19.77
N VAL A 275 -1.19 -15.33 -20.35
CA VAL A 275 0.21 -14.98 -20.10
C VAL A 275 0.56 -13.63 -20.71
N PHE A 276 0.15 -13.40 -21.95
CA PHE A 276 0.43 -12.15 -22.64
C PHE A 276 -0.20 -10.96 -21.90
N GLN A 277 -1.47 -11.07 -21.52
CA GLN A 277 -2.14 -10.09 -20.69
C GLN A 277 -1.49 -9.98 -19.32
N GLY A 278 -1.07 -11.08 -18.67
CA GLY A 278 -0.39 -11.03 -17.36
C GLY A 278 0.92 -10.25 -17.38
N LEU A 279 1.70 -10.37 -18.45
CA LEU A 279 2.96 -9.66 -18.62
C LEU A 279 2.75 -8.19 -19.02
N THR A 280 1.87 -7.93 -19.99
CA THR A 280 1.61 -6.57 -20.49
C THR A 280 0.83 -5.72 -19.49
N SER A 281 -0.17 -6.30 -18.83
CA SER A 281 -0.99 -5.61 -17.83
C SER A 281 -0.19 -5.19 -16.61
N GLY A 282 0.88 -5.90 -16.25
CA GLY A 282 1.75 -5.50 -15.13
C GLY A 282 2.45 -4.16 -15.40
N PHE A 283 3.01 -3.98 -16.60
CA PHE A 283 3.62 -2.70 -16.98
C PHE A 283 2.57 -1.59 -17.07
N TYR A 284 1.44 -1.86 -17.71
CA TYR A 284 0.36 -0.89 -17.83
C TYR A 284 -0.23 -0.50 -16.46
N PHE A 285 -0.38 -1.45 -15.54
CA PHE A 285 -0.85 -1.20 -14.18
C PHE A 285 0.11 -0.30 -13.40
N LEU A 286 1.42 -0.46 -13.62
CA LEU A 286 2.43 0.44 -13.05
C LEU A 286 2.34 1.85 -13.65
N SER A 287 1.88 2.01 -14.90
CA SER A 287 1.86 3.29 -15.62
C SER A 287 0.49 4.01 -15.69
N LYS A 288 -0.62 3.36 -15.37
CA LYS A 288 -1.96 3.98 -15.47
C LYS A 288 -2.37 4.80 -14.23
N PRO A 289 -3.22 5.83 -14.34
CA PRO A 289 -3.68 6.43 -15.59
C PRO A 289 -2.55 7.21 -16.28
N LEU A 290 -2.52 7.15 -17.61
CA LEU A 290 -1.65 8.01 -18.41
C LEU A 290 -2.32 9.39 -18.59
N PRO A 291 -1.55 10.47 -18.84
CA PRO A 291 -2.13 11.82 -18.91
C PRO A 291 -3.26 12.00 -19.93
N TRP A 292 -3.24 11.22 -21.01
CA TRP A 292 -4.27 11.23 -22.05
C TRP A 292 -5.49 10.34 -21.73
N GLU A 293 -5.43 9.53 -20.69
CA GLU A 293 -6.54 8.67 -20.23
C GLU A 293 -7.38 9.35 -19.14
N ALA A 294 -6.93 10.51 -18.64
CA ALA A 294 -7.57 11.21 -17.56
C ALA A 294 -8.89 11.87 -18.02
N THR A 295 -10.00 11.46 -17.43
CA THR A 295 -11.34 12.04 -17.69
C THR A 295 -11.75 13.08 -16.65
N SER A 296 -11.00 13.21 -15.55
CA SER A 296 -11.26 14.20 -14.49
C SER A 296 -9.98 14.86 -13.98
N ALA A 297 -10.12 16.02 -13.32
CA ALA A 297 -8.99 16.75 -12.75
C ALA A 297 -8.19 15.92 -11.73
N LEU A 298 -8.87 15.11 -10.91
CA LEU A 298 -8.21 14.23 -9.95
C LEU A 298 -7.39 13.15 -10.66
N GLN A 299 -7.94 12.55 -11.73
CA GLN A 299 -7.20 11.57 -12.55
C GLN A 299 -6.01 12.22 -13.26
N LEU A 300 -6.12 13.47 -13.69
CA LEU A 300 -5.01 14.20 -14.29
C LEU A 300 -3.88 14.39 -13.28
N ILE A 301 -4.20 14.83 -12.05
CA ILE A 301 -3.21 14.94 -10.96
C ILE A 301 -2.55 13.58 -10.68
N GLN A 302 -3.33 12.51 -10.60
CA GLN A 302 -2.82 11.15 -10.41
C GLN A 302 -1.91 10.69 -11.56
N SER A 303 -2.22 11.06 -12.81
CA SER A 303 -1.39 10.72 -13.97
C SER A 303 -0.04 11.43 -13.94
N LEU A 304 -0.02 12.71 -13.57
CA LEU A 304 1.22 13.51 -13.43
C LEU A 304 2.08 12.97 -12.29
N GLU A 305 1.47 12.66 -11.15
CA GLU A 305 2.13 11.97 -10.05
C GLU A 305 2.74 10.66 -10.54
N ASN A 306 2.01 9.88 -11.34
CA ASN A 306 2.51 8.59 -11.79
C ASN A 306 3.71 8.70 -12.73
N VAL A 307 3.70 9.65 -13.66
CA VAL A 307 4.86 9.94 -14.53
C VAL A 307 6.08 10.29 -13.68
N PHE A 308 5.90 11.13 -12.65
CA PHE A 308 6.97 11.46 -11.71
C PHE A 308 7.48 10.23 -10.96
N VAL A 309 6.59 9.40 -10.42
CA VAL A 309 6.93 8.16 -9.69
C VAL A 309 7.68 7.19 -10.57
N LEU A 310 7.26 6.98 -11.82
CA LEU A 310 7.97 6.14 -12.79
C LEU A 310 9.40 6.65 -13.02
N GLY A 311 9.58 7.96 -13.15
CA GLY A 311 10.89 8.59 -13.25
C GLY A 311 11.76 8.31 -12.02
N VAL A 312 11.21 8.47 -10.81
CA VAL A 312 11.92 8.19 -9.56
C VAL A 312 12.28 6.70 -9.45
N LEU A 313 11.36 5.80 -9.76
CA LEU A 313 11.57 4.35 -9.76
C LEU A 313 12.71 3.98 -10.72
N PHE A 314 12.66 4.47 -11.96
CA PHE A 314 13.72 4.23 -12.94
C PHE A 314 15.10 4.68 -12.43
N LEU A 315 15.20 5.87 -11.83
CA LEU A 315 16.45 6.39 -11.30
C LEU A 315 16.97 5.56 -10.10
N ILE A 316 16.08 5.14 -9.20
CA ILE A 316 16.43 4.26 -8.06
C ILE A 316 16.91 2.90 -8.57
N THR A 317 16.17 2.27 -9.48
CA THR A 317 16.51 0.98 -10.09
C THR A 317 17.86 1.07 -10.80
N ARG A 318 18.10 2.13 -11.58
CA ARG A 318 19.38 2.35 -12.26
C ARG A 318 20.55 2.47 -11.28
N GLN A 319 20.37 3.18 -10.16
CA GLN A 319 21.42 3.28 -9.16
C GLN A 319 21.63 1.96 -8.41
N ALA A 320 20.55 1.27 -8.05
CA ALA A 320 20.62 -0.03 -7.39
C ALA A 320 21.33 -1.06 -8.28
N TRP A 321 21.08 -1.04 -9.60
CA TRP A 321 21.73 -1.92 -10.58
C TRP A 321 23.25 -1.79 -10.54
N ARG A 322 23.74 -0.55 -10.43
CA ARG A 322 25.19 -0.26 -10.35
C ARG A 322 25.82 -0.65 -9.03
N LYS A 323 25.04 -0.72 -7.94
CA LYS A 323 25.56 -0.99 -6.59
C LYS A 323 25.45 -2.45 -6.17
N ASN A 324 24.29 -3.07 -6.40
CA ASN A 324 24.02 -4.45 -5.98
C ASN A 324 22.90 -5.05 -6.84
N LEU A 325 23.29 -5.70 -7.94
CA LEU A 325 22.36 -6.33 -8.86
C LEU A 325 21.59 -7.50 -8.22
N ASP A 326 22.24 -8.30 -7.37
CA ASP A 326 21.63 -9.49 -6.77
C ASP A 326 20.51 -9.13 -5.79
N LYS A 327 20.67 -8.06 -5.01
CA LYS A 327 19.59 -7.59 -4.14
C LYS A 327 18.48 -6.93 -4.96
N LEU A 328 18.84 -6.18 -6.01
CA LEU A 328 17.87 -5.57 -6.90
C LEU A 328 17.00 -6.60 -7.62
N ALA A 329 17.58 -7.70 -8.10
CA ALA A 329 16.86 -8.73 -8.86
C ALA A 329 15.66 -9.30 -8.08
N PHE A 330 15.83 -9.52 -6.76
CA PHE A 330 14.74 -9.92 -5.88
C PHE A 330 13.59 -8.89 -5.85
N TRP A 331 13.93 -7.60 -5.70
CA TRP A 331 12.93 -6.54 -5.63
C TRP A 331 12.24 -6.28 -6.97
N LEU A 332 12.92 -6.51 -8.09
CA LEU A 332 12.32 -6.48 -9.42
C LEU A 332 11.33 -7.63 -9.60
N LEU A 333 11.67 -8.84 -9.14
CA LEU A 333 10.75 -9.97 -9.12
C LEU A 333 9.51 -9.67 -8.26
N PHE A 334 9.69 -9.07 -7.08
CA PHE A 334 8.59 -8.60 -6.23
C PHE A 334 7.66 -7.64 -6.96
N MET A 335 8.21 -6.60 -7.60
CA MET A 335 7.41 -5.62 -8.35
C MET A 335 6.70 -6.27 -9.54
N ALA A 336 7.38 -7.09 -10.32
CA ALA A 336 6.78 -7.77 -11.47
C ALA A 336 5.59 -8.64 -11.03
N LEU A 337 5.76 -9.47 -10.00
CA LEU A 337 4.69 -10.33 -9.49
C LEU A 337 3.50 -9.50 -8.95
N ALA A 338 3.77 -8.47 -8.16
CA ALA A 338 2.72 -7.63 -7.59
C ALA A 338 1.92 -6.88 -8.67
N MET A 339 2.61 -6.30 -9.66
CA MET A 339 1.96 -5.54 -10.72
C MET A 339 1.20 -6.46 -11.68
N SER A 340 1.71 -7.65 -12.02
CA SER A 340 1.01 -8.61 -12.89
C SER A 340 -0.27 -9.14 -12.28
N VAL A 341 -0.28 -9.51 -10.98
CA VAL A 341 -1.50 -10.02 -10.32
C VAL A 341 -2.60 -8.97 -10.32
N TYR A 342 -2.26 -7.71 -10.04
CA TYR A 342 -3.25 -6.63 -10.05
C TYR A 342 -3.61 -6.12 -11.44
N GLY A 343 -2.66 -6.10 -12.38
CA GLY A 343 -2.89 -5.70 -13.75
C GLY A 343 -3.92 -6.58 -14.46
N LEU A 344 -3.97 -7.86 -14.11
CA LEU A 344 -4.94 -8.81 -14.68
C LEU A 344 -6.38 -8.57 -14.26
N VAL A 345 -6.61 -7.99 -13.07
CA VAL A 345 -7.95 -7.96 -12.45
C VAL A 345 -8.51 -6.54 -12.35
N VAL A 346 -7.65 -5.54 -12.16
CA VAL A 346 -8.09 -4.16 -11.88
C VAL A 346 -8.26 -3.37 -13.15
N ALA A 347 -9.49 -2.98 -13.47
CA ALA A 347 -9.79 -2.06 -14.58
C ALA A 347 -9.69 -0.59 -14.15
N ASN A 348 -10.36 -0.20 -13.06
CA ASN A 348 -10.51 1.19 -12.63
C ASN A 348 -9.19 1.89 -12.25
N TYR A 349 -9.04 3.14 -12.69
CA TYR A 349 -7.84 3.95 -12.46
C TYR A 349 -7.63 4.31 -10.98
N GLY A 350 -8.69 4.73 -10.27
CA GLY A 350 -8.62 5.05 -8.85
C GLY A 350 -8.24 3.83 -8.00
N THR A 351 -8.85 2.68 -8.28
CA THR A 351 -8.53 1.40 -7.62
C THR A 351 -7.08 0.97 -7.92
N ALA A 352 -6.59 1.19 -9.14
CA ALA A 352 -5.23 0.86 -9.51
C ALA A 352 -4.19 1.70 -8.75
N VAL A 353 -4.36 3.02 -8.69
CA VAL A 353 -3.47 3.91 -7.92
C VAL A 353 -3.48 3.53 -6.43
N ARG A 354 -4.68 3.28 -5.88
CA ARG A 354 -4.91 2.82 -4.50
C ARG A 354 -4.22 1.50 -4.17
N TYR A 355 -4.18 0.54 -5.08
CA TYR A 355 -3.56 -0.76 -4.79
C TYR A 355 -2.06 -0.76 -5.07
N ARG A 356 -1.60 0.06 -6.02
CA ARG A 356 -0.19 0.15 -6.40
C ARG A 356 0.69 0.83 -5.36
N TYR A 357 0.21 1.90 -4.71
CA TYR A 357 1.09 2.76 -3.90
C TYR A 357 1.83 1.96 -2.80
N ALA A 358 1.17 1.00 -2.15
CA ALA A 358 1.77 0.18 -1.09
C ALA A 358 2.99 -0.60 -1.60
N PHE A 359 2.89 -1.22 -2.79
CA PHE A 359 4.00 -1.96 -3.40
C PHE A 359 5.12 -1.04 -3.87
N VAL A 360 4.79 0.12 -4.43
CA VAL A 360 5.78 1.14 -4.84
C VAL A 360 6.58 1.64 -3.64
N VAL A 361 5.91 1.96 -2.53
CA VAL A 361 6.59 2.41 -1.31
C VAL A 361 7.48 1.31 -0.75
N ILE A 362 6.99 0.06 -0.65
CA ILE A 362 7.80 -1.09 -0.23
C ILE A 362 9.04 -1.22 -1.11
N TYR A 363 8.88 -1.19 -2.43
CA TYR A 363 10.00 -1.26 -3.36
C TYR A 363 11.03 -0.16 -3.10
N VAL A 364 10.59 1.11 -3.01
CA VAL A 364 11.50 2.23 -2.75
C VAL A 364 12.21 2.08 -1.40
N LEU A 365 11.48 1.75 -0.33
CA LEU A 365 12.05 1.59 1.01
C LEU A 365 13.16 0.53 1.02
N PHE A 366 12.85 -0.68 0.55
CA PHE A 366 13.76 -1.79 0.70
C PHE A 366 14.84 -1.85 -0.37
N VAL A 367 14.59 -1.44 -1.62
CA VAL A 367 15.67 -1.28 -2.61
C VAL A 367 16.70 -0.28 -2.13
N CYS A 368 16.25 0.87 -1.60
CA CYS A 368 17.16 1.86 -1.04
C CYS A 368 17.95 1.30 0.16
N ALA A 369 17.27 0.63 1.09
CA ALA A 369 17.91 0.07 2.27
C ALA A 369 18.93 -1.04 1.94
N ASP A 370 18.58 -1.94 1.03
CA ASP A 370 19.37 -3.14 0.73
C ASP A 370 20.49 -2.89 -0.26
N CYS A 371 20.27 -2.00 -1.23
CA CYS A 371 21.27 -1.60 -2.23
C CYS A 371 22.03 -0.32 -1.83
N LYS A 372 21.74 0.25 -0.65
CA LYS A 372 22.35 1.48 -0.11
C LYS A 372 22.24 2.68 -1.06
N VAL A 373 21.04 2.94 -1.58
CA VAL A 373 20.76 4.05 -2.52
C VAL A 373 20.34 5.29 -1.73
N ASP A 374 21.26 6.25 -1.56
CA ASP A 374 21.02 7.47 -0.75
C ASP A 374 20.68 8.73 -1.57
N LYS A 375 20.96 8.74 -2.88
CA LYS A 375 20.76 9.90 -3.77
C LYS A 375 20.36 9.42 -5.16
N LEU A 376 19.51 10.16 -5.88
CA LEU A 376 19.13 9.79 -7.26
C LEU A 376 20.30 9.93 -8.24
N PHE A 377 21.04 11.03 -8.16
CA PHE A 377 22.16 11.33 -9.04
C PHE A 377 23.49 11.12 -8.30
N PRO A 378 24.39 10.24 -8.79
CA PRO A 378 25.73 10.14 -8.23
C PRO A 378 26.51 11.43 -8.51
N ASN A 379 27.32 11.88 -7.54
CA ASN A 379 28.23 12.99 -7.78
C ASN A 379 29.19 12.62 -8.92
N LYS A 380 29.27 13.45 -9.97
CA LYS A 380 30.13 13.24 -11.16
C LYS A 380 31.63 13.09 -10.89
N ARG A 381 32.11 13.14 -9.63
CA ARG A 381 33.53 13.29 -9.30
C ARG A 381 34.34 12.00 -9.09
N ILE A 382 33.79 10.80 -9.29
CA ILE A 382 34.56 9.56 -9.09
C ILE A 382 34.28 8.59 -10.24
N LEU A 383 34.91 8.83 -11.39
CA LEU A 383 35.05 7.83 -12.47
C LEU A 383 36.25 8.13 -13.40
N PHE A 384 37.24 8.88 -12.91
CA PHE A 384 38.58 8.93 -13.50
C PHE A 384 39.55 8.56 -12.38
N TYR A 385 39.85 7.27 -12.24
CA TYR A 385 41.11 6.71 -11.74
C TYR A 385 40.91 5.20 -11.55
N ARG A 386 41.16 4.48 -12.64
CA ARG A 386 41.72 3.11 -12.74
C ARG A 386 41.62 2.72 -14.22
N GLN A 387 42.54 3.27 -15.01
CA GLN A 387 43.16 2.52 -16.09
C GLN A 387 44.32 1.74 -15.48
#